data_AF-A0A0C2DLY9-F1
#
_entry.id   AF-A0A0C2DLY9-F1
#
_cell.length_a   1.000
_cell.length_b   1.000
_cell.length_c   1.000
_cell.angle_alpha   90.00
_cell.angle_beta   90.00
_cell.angle_gamma   90.00
#
_symmetry.space_group_name_H-M   'P 1'
#
loop_
_entity.id
_entity.type
_entity.pdbx_description
1 polymer ?
#
loop_
_entity_poly.entity_id
_entity_poly.type
_entity_poly.pdbx_seq_one_letter_code
_entity_poly.pdbx_strand_id
1 'polypeptide(L)' 'MSDKGRTLLAQHGHAQNRKAPGMSWVPWIMINGVRDQEAERHLVRVLCSRYLKPVPSQCAMYGFEPTEEI' A
#
# COMPACT_ATOMS: atom_id res chain seq x y z
N MET A 1 5.98 -17.42 24.71
CA MET A 1 5.29 -16.33 23.98
C MET A 1 4.26 -15.72 24.90
N SER A 2 4.24 -14.39 25.05
CA SER A 2 3.26 -13.69 25.91
C SER A 2 1.85 -13.80 25.33
N ASP A 3 0.85 -14.05 26.18
CA ASP A 3 -0.57 -14.13 25.80
C ASP A 3 -1.06 -12.88 25.05
N LYS A 4 -0.52 -11.71 25.41
CA LYS A 4 -0.83 -10.44 24.73
C LYS A 4 -0.44 -10.47 23.25
N GLY A 5 0.73 -11.03 22.92
CA GLY A 5 1.19 -11.13 21.54
C GLY A 5 0.28 -12.03 20.69
N ARG A 6 -0.16 -13.16 21.26
CA ARG A 6 -1.09 -14.08 20.59
C ARG A 6 -2.44 -13.41 20.31
N THR A 7 -2.99 -12.71 21.30
CA THR A 7 -4.26 -12.00 21.17
C THR A 7 -4.20 -10.92 20.09
N LEU A 8 -3.13 -10.12 20.07
CA LEU A 8 -2.97 -9.06 19.06
C LEU A 8 -2.81 -9.63 17.65
N LEU A 9 -2.08 -10.74 17.49
CA LEU A 9 -1.91 -11.38 16.19
C LEU A 9 -3.24 -11.97 15.66
N ALA A 10 -4.04 -12.60 16.53
CA ALA A 10 -5.36 -13.11 16.16
C ALA A 10 -6.31 -11.96 15.74
N GLN A 11 -6.34 -10.87 16.50
CA GLN A 11 -7.12 -9.68 16.15
C GLN A 11 -6.68 -9.07 14.81
N HIS A 12 -5.37 -9.03 14.56
CA HIS A 12 -4.83 -8.57 13.28
C HIS A 12 -5.28 -9.46 12.12
N GLY A 13 -5.23 -10.79 12.26
CA GLY A 13 -5.69 -11.72 11.23
C GLY A 13 -7.17 -11.54 10.87
N HIS A 14 -8.05 -11.33 11.87
CA HIS A 14 -9.45 -11.00 11.62
C HIS A 14 -9.62 -9.66 10.90
N ALA A 15 -8.83 -8.65 11.23
CA ALA A 15 -8.86 -7.36 10.55
C ALA A 15 -8.36 -7.46 9.10
N GLN A 16 -7.28 -8.19 8.87
CA GLN A 16 -6.72 -8.44 7.54
C GLN A 16 -7.73 -9.14 6.62
N ASN A 17 -8.33 -10.24 7.07
CA ASN A 17 -9.28 -11.01 6.26
C ASN A 17 -10.51 -10.20 5.84
N ARG A 18 -10.94 -9.23 6.66
CA ARG A 18 -12.04 -8.32 6.31
C ARG A 18 -11.62 -7.24 5.32
N LYS A 19 -10.41 -6.69 5.44
CA LYS A 19 -9.95 -5.56 4.61
C LYS A 19 -9.38 -5.99 3.26
N ALA A 20 -8.69 -7.13 3.22
CA ALA A 20 -8.07 -7.68 2.04
C ALA A 20 -8.53 -9.14 1.86
N PRO A 21 -9.81 -9.36 1.54
CA PRO A 21 -10.32 -10.70 1.29
C PRO A 21 -9.54 -11.32 0.13
N GLY A 22 -9.02 -12.54 0.33
CA GLY A 22 -8.25 -13.23 -0.69
C GLY A 22 -6.79 -12.77 -0.82
N MET A 23 -6.22 -12.07 0.18
CA MET A 23 -4.77 -11.83 0.23
C MET A 23 -4.01 -13.16 0.20
N SER A 24 -3.33 -13.43 -0.92
CA SER A 24 -2.54 -14.65 -1.14
C SER A 24 -1.03 -14.40 -1.15
N TRP A 25 -0.61 -13.13 -1.14
CA TRP A 25 0.77 -12.69 -1.27
C TRP A 25 1.01 -11.39 -0.50
N VAL A 26 2.26 -11.13 -0.13
CA VAL A 26 2.70 -9.90 0.54
C VAL A 26 3.94 -9.30 -0.13
N PRO A 27 4.11 -7.95 -0.13
CA PRO A 27 3.23 -6.96 0.51
C PRO A 27 1.92 -6.76 -0.27
N TRP A 28 0.80 -6.56 0.44
CA TRP A 28 -0.51 -6.25 -0.15
C TRP A 28 -0.86 -4.80 0.18
N ILE A 29 -0.54 -3.88 -0.73
CA ILE A 29 -0.66 -2.45 -0.47
C ILE A 29 -2.06 -1.98 -0.87
N MET A 30 -2.73 -1.30 0.06
CA MET A 30 -4.02 -0.66 -0.19
C MET A 30 -3.89 0.84 0.03
N ILE A 31 -4.34 1.63 -0.95
CA ILE A 31 -4.39 3.09 -0.87
C ILE A 31 -5.87 3.49 -1.02
N ASN A 32 -6.39 4.27 -0.07
CA ASN A 32 -7.81 4.64 0.01
C ASN A 32 -8.79 3.45 -0.06
N GLY A 33 -8.40 2.31 0.52
CA GLY A 33 -9.22 1.09 0.59
C GLY A 33 -9.19 0.21 -0.65
N VAL A 34 -8.45 0.60 -1.71
CA VAL A 34 -8.30 -0.19 -2.94
C VAL A 34 -6.88 -0.74 -3.02
N ARG A 35 -6.73 -2.01 -3.40
CA ARG A 35 -5.41 -2.60 -3.64
C ARG A 35 -4.75 -1.93 -4.85
N ASP A 36 -3.52 -1.46 -4.68
CA ASP A 36 -2.66 -1.02 -5.78
C ASP A 36 -1.45 -1.95 -5.87
N GLN A 37 -1.43 -2.79 -6.91
CA GLN A 37 -0.35 -3.76 -7.13
C GLN A 37 0.96 -3.08 -7.54
N GLU A 38 0.89 -1.94 -8.21
CA GLU A 38 2.08 -1.20 -8.63
C GLU A 38 2.78 -0.56 -7.43
N ALA A 39 2.00 -0.19 -6.40
CA ALA A 39 2.52 0.30 -5.14
C ALA A 39 3.32 -0.76 -4.37
N GLU A 40 3.13 -2.05 -4.64
CA GLU A 40 3.91 -3.15 -4.03
C GLU A 40 5.39 -3.08 -4.45
N ARG A 41 5.70 -2.49 -5.61
CA ARG A 41 7.08 -2.31 -6.12
C ARG A 41 7.55 -0.87 -6.09
N HIS A 42 6.65 0.08 -6.35
CA HIS A 42 6.98 1.48 -6.58
C HIS A 42 6.07 2.42 -5.77
N LEU A 43 5.91 2.18 -4.46
CA LEU A 43 5.00 2.92 -3.58
C LEU A 43 5.08 4.45 -3.74
N VAL A 44 6.29 5.03 -3.65
CA VAL A 44 6.46 6.49 -3.70
C VAL A 44 6.07 7.05 -5.08
N ARG A 45 6.47 6.35 -6.16
CA ARG A 45 6.10 6.72 -7.54
C ARG A 45 4.58 6.76 -7.69
N VAL A 46 3.89 5.72 -7.22
CA VAL A 46 2.44 5.60 -7.27
C VAL A 46 1.76 6.71 -6.46
N LEU A 47 2.22 6.95 -5.24
CA LEU A 47 1.66 8.01 -4.39
C LEU A 47 1.77 9.38 -5.06
N CYS A 48 2.96 9.73 -5.52
CA CYS A 48 3.24 11.03 -6.12
C CYS A 48 2.52 11.26 -7.47
N SER A 49 2.41 10.23 -8.33
CA SER A 49 1.70 10.35 -9.61
C SER A 49 0.19 10.36 -9.46
N ARG A 50 -0.38 9.43 -8.68
CA ARG A 50 -1.81 9.12 -8.67
C ARG A 50 -2.57 9.71 -7.49
N TYR A 51 -2.00 9.69 -6.28
CA TYR A 51 -2.78 9.86 -5.05
C TYR A 51 -2.56 11.19 -4.31
N LEU A 52 -1.35 11.72 -4.31
CA LEU A 52 -1.01 12.93 -3.55
C LEU A 52 -1.36 14.17 -4.38
N LYS A 53 -2.44 14.86 -4.00
CA LYS A 53 -2.91 16.11 -4.64
C LYS A 53 -3.17 17.17 -3.55
N PRO A 54 -2.52 18.35 -3.59
CA PRO A 54 -1.47 18.75 -4.54
C PRO A 54 -0.21 17.88 -4.39
N VAL A 55 0.56 17.75 -5.47
CA VAL A 55 1.77 16.93 -5.48
C VAL A 55 2.84 17.60 -4.60
N PRO A 56 3.35 16.94 -3.54
CA PRO A 56 4.37 17.52 -2.67
C PRO A 56 5.72 17.71 -3.39
N SER A 57 6.51 18.70 -2.96
CA SER A 57 7.81 19.01 -3.59
C SER A 57 8.80 17.85 -3.51
N GLN A 58 8.68 16.98 -2.50
CA GLN A 58 9.49 15.78 -2.35
C GLN A 58 9.35 14.81 -3.53
N CYS A 59 8.24 14.88 -4.27
CA CYS A 59 8.01 14.06 -5.46
C CYS A 59 8.97 14.39 -6.60
N ALA A 60 9.59 15.59 -6.61
CA ALA A 60 10.55 15.99 -7.65
C ALA A 60 11.80 15.09 -7.70
N MET A 61 12.20 14.51 -6.56
CA MET A 61 13.36 13.61 -6.47
C MET A 61 13.13 12.25 -7.15
N TYR A 62 11.87 11.90 -7.42
CA TYR A 62 11.48 10.59 -7.94
C TYR A 62 11.26 10.57 -9.45
N GLY A 63 11.70 11.63 -10.16
CA GLY A 63 11.88 11.66 -11.62
C GLY A 63 10.71 11.06 -12.40
N PHE A 64 9.63 11.82 -12.57
CA PHE A 64 8.57 11.45 -13.49
C PHE A 64 9.01 11.83 -14.90
N GLU A 65 9.55 10.90 -15.68
CA GLU A 65 9.43 11.00 -17.13
C GLU A 65 7.99 10.61 -17.48
N PRO A 66 7.17 11.51 -18.04
CA PRO A 66 5.81 11.20 -18.46
C PRO A 66 5.85 10.41 -19.77
N THR A 67 6.41 9.21 -19.77
CA THR A 67 6.28 8.28 -20.90
C THR A 67 6.13 6.87 -20.35
N GLU A 68 4.87 6.49 -20.12
CA GLU A 68 4.34 5.18 -20.50
C GLU A 68 2.84 5.22 -20.19
N GLU A 69 2.07 5.41 -21.26
CA GLU A 69 0.63 5.17 -21.27
C GLU A 69 0.36 3.74 -20.78
N ILE A 70 -0.52 3.59 -19.79
CA ILE A 70 -1.19 2.33 -19.46
C ILE A 70 -2.64 2.48 -19.86
#